data_AF-A0A9E0EL30-F1
#
_entry.id   AF-A0A9E0EL30-F1
#
_cell.length_a   1.000
_cell.length_b   1.000
_cell.length_c   1.000
_cell.angle_alpha   90.00
_cell.angle_beta   90.00
_cell.angle_gamma   90.00
#
_symmetry.space_group_name_H-M   'P 1'
#
loop_
_entity.id
_entity.type
_entity.pdbx_description
1 polymer ?
#
loop_
_entity_poly.entity_id
_entity_poly.type
_entity_poly.pdbx_seq_one_letter_code
_entity_poly.pdbx_strand_id
1 'polypeptide(L)' 'MENIYNRLVRDNIPDICISNNQKSKFRELDDLKYVSALNEELKEETKEYLADNSIDELAYIIGVIEALAITKGSNLDEV' A
#
# COMPACT_ATOMS: atom_id res chain seq x y z
N MET A 1 24.96 -3.40 3.96
CA MET A 1 24.01 -3.69 2.87
C MET A 1 22.89 -2.70 3.00
N GLU A 2 22.57 -1.95 1.95
CA GLU A 2 21.47 -0.98 1.97
C GLU A 2 20.17 -1.78 1.79
N ASN A 3 19.28 -1.77 2.78
CA ASN A 3 17.99 -2.44 2.68
C ASN A 3 17.05 -1.55 1.85
N ILE A 4 16.70 -1.99 0.65
CA ILE A 4 15.72 -1.32 -0.21
C ILE A 4 14.35 -1.91 0.13
N TYR A 5 13.50 -1.11 0.76
CA TYR A 5 12.10 -1.45 1.01
C TYR A 5 11.25 -0.83 -0.10
N ASN A 6 10.64 -1.67 -0.94
CA ASN A 6 9.72 -1.23 -1.99
C ASN A 6 8.29 -1.33 -1.45
N ARG A 7 7.80 -0.28 -0.78
CA ARG A 7 6.39 -0.19 -0.37
C ARG A 7 5.56 0.54 -1.39
N LEU A 8 4.30 0.16 -1.52
CA LEU A 8 3.34 0.93 -2.30
C LEU A 8 2.99 2.22 -1.55
N VAL A 9 3.39 3.36 -2.09
CA VAL A 9 2.95 4.67 -1.61
C VAL A 9 1.77 5.16 -2.43
N ARG A 10 0.72 5.60 -1.75
CA ARG A 10 -0.54 6.13 -2.30
C ARG A 10 -0.68 7.61 -1.93
N ASP A 11 -1.53 8.34 -2.64
CA ASP A 11 -1.80 9.77 -2.44
C ASP A 11 -0.55 10.67 -2.58
N ASN A 12 -0.58 11.87 -1.96
CA ASN A 12 0.50 12.86 -1.98
C ASN A 12 1.72 12.48 -1.11
N ILE A 13 1.84 11.22 -0.69
CA ILE A 13 2.97 10.77 0.14
C ILE A 13 4.33 10.96 -0.53
N PRO A 14 4.52 10.70 -1.84
CA PRO A 14 5.78 11.00 -2.51
C PRO A 14 6.22 12.46 -2.32
N ASP A 15 5.29 13.41 -2.46
CA ASP A 15 5.57 14.84 -2.29
C ASP A 15 5.91 15.20 -0.84
N ILE A 16 5.24 14.58 0.13
CA ILE A 16 5.55 14.75 1.56
C ILE A 16 6.97 14.23 1.85
N CYS A 17 7.34 13.05 1.35
CA CYS A 17 8.69 12.49 1.52
C CYS A 17 9.78 13.37 0.89
N ILE A 18 9.52 13.91 -0.31
CA ILE A 18 10.41 14.87 -0.98
C ILE A 18 10.56 16.14 -0.12
N SER A 19 9.46 16.68 0.41
CA SER A 19 9.49 17.87 1.28
C SER A 19 10.25 17.64 2.59
N ASN A 20 10.25 16.41 3.09
CA ASN A 20 10.99 15.99 4.30
C ASN A 20 12.45 15.60 4.01
N ASN A 21 12.95 15.85 2.79
CA ASN A 21 14.32 15.57 2.37
C ASN A 21 14.72 14.08 2.52
N GLN A 22 13.74 13.16 2.46
CA GLN A 22 13.98 11.73 2.51
C GLN A 22 14.57 11.26 1.17
N LYS A 23 15.65 10.45 1.22
CA LYS A 23 16.30 9.89 0.04
C LYS A 23 15.54 8.66 -0.47
N SER A 24 14.33 8.87 -0.97
CA SER A 24 13.50 7.83 -1.57
C SER A 24 13.45 7.97 -3.09
N LYS A 25 13.48 6.84 -3.81
CA LYS A 25 13.23 6.82 -5.26
C LYS A 25 11.77 6.45 -5.48
N PHE A 26 11.08 7.22 -6.31
CA PHE A 26 9.70 6.97 -6.70
C PHE A 26 9.64 6.54 -8.16
N ARG A 27 8.67 5.69 -8.47
CA ARG A 27 8.31 5.33 -9.84
C ARG A 27 6.80 5.16 -9.89
N GLU A 28 6.18 5.79 -10.86
CA GLU A 28 4.76 5.57 -11.16
C GLU A 28 4.54 4.15 -11.70
N LEU A 29 3.47 3.51 -11.22
CA LEU A 29 3.07 2.19 -11.68
C LEU A 29 1.98 2.33 -12.73
N ASP A 30 2.05 1.49 -13.76
CA ASP A 30 0.89 1.26 -14.63
C ASP A 30 -0.18 0.44 -13.90
N ASP A 31 -1.41 0.42 -14.42
CA ASP A 31 -2.56 -0.23 -13.78
C ASP A 31 -2.29 -1.70 -13.41
N LEU A 32 -1.62 -2.46 -14.28
CA LEU A 32 -1.31 -3.87 -14.03
C LEU A 32 -0.32 -4.03 -12.88
N LYS A 33 0.76 -3.23 -12.87
CA LYS A 33 1.74 -3.22 -11.79
C LYS A 33 1.16 -2.69 -10.49
N TYR A 34 0.23 -1.74 -10.57
CA TYR A 34 -0.46 -1.20 -9.41
C TYR A 34 -1.32 -2.27 -8.72
N VAL A 35 -2.14 -3.00 -9.49
CA VAL A 35 -2.92 -4.13 -8.94
C VAL A 35 -2.01 -5.22 -8.38
N SER A 36 -0.90 -5.55 -9.06
CA SER A 36 0.06 -6.50 -8.51
C SER A 36 0.68 -6.02 -7.20
N ALA A 37 1.03 -4.74 -7.09
CA ALA A 37 1.58 -4.15 -5.87
C ALA A 37 0.56 -4.18 -4.72
N LEU A 38 -0.70 -3.83 -4.99
CA LEU A 38 -1.78 -3.93 -3.99
C LEU A 38 -1.97 -5.36 -3.47
N ASN A 39 -1.86 -6.37 -4.33
CA ASN A 39 -1.98 -7.78 -3.89
C ASN A 39 -0.79 -8.23 -3.03
N GLU A 40 0.41 -7.71 -3.28
CA GLU A 40 1.57 -7.99 -2.41
C GLU A 40 1.45 -7.25 -1.08
N GLU A 41 1.03 -5.98 -1.09
CA GLU A 41 0.78 -5.20 0.13
C GLU A 41 -0.27 -5.91 1.01
N LEU A 42 -1.38 -6.38 0.43
CA LEU A 42 -2.41 -7.11 1.17
C LEU A 42 -1.85 -8.35 1.90
N LYS A 43 -0.92 -9.08 1.28
CA LYS A 43 -0.28 -10.24 1.90
C LYS A 43 0.65 -9.82 3.03
N GLU A 44 1.39 -8.73 2.87
CA GLU A 44 2.29 -8.18 3.88
C GLU A 44 1.50 -7.73 5.11
N GLU A 45 0.50 -6.86 4.96
CA GLU A 45 -0.28 -6.34 6.11
C GLU A 45 -1.07 -7.45 6.80
N THR A 46 -1.60 -8.42 6.05
CA THR A 46 -2.25 -9.61 6.65
C THR A 46 -1.24 -10.41 7.50
N LYS A 47 0.00 -10.54 7.04
CA LYS A 47 1.05 -11.24 7.79
C LYS A 47 1.46 -10.45 9.03
N GLU A 48 1.55 -9.12 8.95
CA GLU A 48 1.83 -8.25 10.09
C GLU A 48 0.72 -8.37 11.14
N TYR A 49 -0.55 -8.23 10.73
CA TYR A 49 -1.71 -8.42 11.60
C TYR A 49 -1.73 -9.79 12.28
N LEU A 50 -1.41 -10.87 11.55
CA LEU A 50 -1.37 -12.21 12.13
C LEU A 50 -0.22 -12.39 13.14
N ALA A 51 0.82 -11.57 13.07
CA ALA A 51 1.93 -11.59 14.00
C ALA A 51 1.69 -10.73 15.26
N ASP A 52 1.04 -9.57 15.11
CA ASP A 52 0.91 -8.58 16.18
C ASP A 52 -0.52 -8.38 16.72
N ASN A 53 -1.53 -8.83 15.97
CA ASN A 53 -2.97 -8.61 16.20
C ASN A 53 -3.35 -7.13 16.42
N SER A 54 -2.64 -6.20 15.78
CA SER A 54 -2.84 -4.77 16.01
C SER A 54 -4.01 -4.20 15.21
N ILE A 55 -4.65 -3.17 15.76
CA ILE A 55 -5.72 -2.42 15.06
C ILE A 55 -5.15 -1.62 13.90
N ASP A 56 -3.90 -1.17 14.00
CA ASP A 56 -3.24 -0.38 12.96
C ASP A 56 -3.09 -1.22 11.68
N GLU A 57 -2.69 -2.49 11.80
CA GLU A 57 -2.63 -3.40 10.63
C GLU A 57 -4.00 -3.70 10.02
N LEU A 58 -5.06 -3.79 10.83
CA LEU A 58 -6.42 -3.89 10.30
C LEU A 58 -6.81 -2.65 9.47
N ALA A 59 -6.40 -1.46 9.90
CA ALA A 59 -6.65 -0.24 9.14
C ALA A 59 -5.88 -0.24 7.80
N TYR A 60 -4.63 -0.70 7.78
CA TYR A 60 -3.88 -0.86 6.54
C TYR A 60 -4.52 -1.87 5.59
N ILE A 61 -4.95 -3.04 6.10
CA ILE A 61 -5.67 -4.06 5.33
C ILE A 61 -6.94 -3.47 4.70
N ILE A 62 -7.76 -2.75 5.47
CA ILE A 62 -8.96 -2.08 4.95
C ILE A 62 -8.60 -1.13 3.81
N GLY A 63 -7.58 -0.29 4.01
CA GLY A 63 -7.13 0.64 2.96
C GLY A 63 -6.66 -0.08 1.70
N VAL A 64 -6.02 -1.24 1.79
CA VAL A 64 -5.62 -2.04 0.62
C VAL A 64 -6.83 -2.66 -0.08
N ILE A 65 -7.81 -3.18 0.68
CA ILE A 65 -9.05 -3.76 0.14
C ILE A 65 -9.86 -2.69 -0.60
N GLU A 66 -10.01 -1.50 -0.02
CA GLU A 66 -10.72 -0.37 -0.65
C GLU A 66 -10.06 -0.01 -2.00
N ALA A 67 -8.74 0.11 -2.04
CA ALA A 67 -8.01 0.38 -3.28
C ALA A 67 -8.20 -0.73 -4.33
N LEU A 68 -8.18 -1.99 -3.92
CA LEU A 68 -8.47 -3.13 -4.82
C LEU A 68 -9.91 -3.10 -5.34
N ALA A 69 -10.90 -2.76 -4.51
CA ALA A 69 -12.29 -2.61 -4.91
C ALA A 69 -12.44 -1.54 -6.00
N ILE A 70 -11.80 -0.38 -5.82
CA ILE A 70 -11.78 0.70 -6.81
C ILE A 70 -11.20 0.23 -8.15
N THR A 71 -10.09 -0.52 -8.14
CA THR A 71 -9.51 -1.07 -9.40
C THR A 71 -10.44 -2.04 -10.13
N LYS A 72 -11.43 -2.59 -9.43
CA LYS A 72 -12.45 -3.50 -9.96
C LYS A 72 -13.76 -2.80 -10.31
N GLY A 73 -13.84 -1.48 -10.16
CA GLY A 73 -15.05 -0.69 -10.42
C GLY A 73 -16.11 -0.79 -9.33
N SER A 74 -15.71 -1.04 -8.08
CA SER A 74 -16.58 -1.13 -6.90
C SER A 74 -16.03 -0.28 -5.75
N ASN A 75 -16.54 -0.44 -4.53
CA ASN A 75 -16.12 0.26 -3.32
C ASN A 75 -16.12 -0.70 -2.11
N LEU A 76 -15.65 -0.24 -0.95
CA LEU A 76 -15.55 -1.07 0.24
C LEU A 76 -16.90 -1.56 0.77
N ASP A 77 -17.98 -0.78 0.63
CA ASP A 77 -19.32 -1.16 1.11
C ASP A 77 -19.96 -2.26 0.25
N GLU A 78 -19.45 -2.49 -0.96
CA GLU A 78 -19.97 -3.45 -1.95
C GLU A 78 -19.19 -4.78 -2.00
N VAL A 79 -18.10 -4.91 -1.23
CA VAL A 79 -17.22 -6.10 -1.16
C VAL A 79 -17.44 -6.86 0.14
#